data_AF-A0A9D7CPB2-F1
#
_entry.id   AF-A0A9D7CPB2-F1
#
_cell.length_a   1.000
_cell.length_b   1.000
_cell.length_c   1.000
_cell.angle_alpha   90.00
_cell.angle_beta   90.00
_cell.angle_gamma   90.00
#
_symmetry.space_group_name_H-M   'P 1'
#
loop_
_entity.id
_entity.type
_entity.pdbx_description
1 polymer ?
#
loop_
_entity_poly.entity_id
_entity_poly.type
_entity_poly.pdbx_seq_one_letter_code
_entity_poly.pdbx_strand_id
1 'polypeptide(L)'
;MSVSDAKVTLATVHGEWSTFMPEMKLRLRSRLPGASAFDESVLGLRLAAEKGTPIASLLAPAMAASWLVNSAVPSPVFQKWLAPPMRQSWQTVFERLFAGWESLDKAARDEVTGALATLVACGGSLGGLTKVLAALSPEPVPLMPDAALAFMLLAVAVPKEPDAQTAPGVGPFAPMMDRIVESSELSAARLESIRASLGTAFEPRDLVDRLVWFDSVGFRHFKNEQGAWYWVRSPSHEGVVFVAGAAPADYQPGRCVEVPGEDDFSERAASALEEAS
;
A
#
# COMPACT_ATOMS: atom_id res chain seq x y z
N MET A 1 -5.41 27.63 -4.55
CA MET A 1 -5.77 26.29 -5.07
C MET A 1 -7.04 25.89 -4.35
N SER A 2 -8.11 25.56 -5.06
CA SER A 2 -9.29 24.97 -4.43
C SER A 2 -8.89 23.60 -3.85
N VAL A 3 -9.56 23.19 -2.77
CA VAL A 3 -9.34 21.90 -2.10
C VAL A 3 -9.57 20.71 -3.06
N SER A 4 -10.35 20.90 -4.14
CA SER A 4 -10.59 19.90 -5.19
C SER A 4 -9.34 19.51 -5.99
N ASP A 5 -8.38 20.43 -6.17
CA ASP A 5 -7.21 20.22 -7.04
C ASP A 5 -6.05 19.51 -6.32
N ALA A 6 -6.20 19.22 -5.02
CA ALA A 6 -5.13 18.68 -4.19
C ALA A 6 -5.20 17.16 -3.96
N LYS A 7 -6.29 16.47 -4.36
CA LYS A 7 -6.55 15.05 -4.04
C LYS A 7 -5.98 14.06 -5.05
N VAL A 8 -5.73 12.82 -4.59
CA VAL A 8 -5.49 11.65 -5.46
C VAL A 8 -6.71 10.75 -5.36
N THR A 9 -7.26 10.35 -6.50
CA THR A 9 -8.37 9.39 -6.59
C THR A 9 -7.83 7.97 -6.68
N LEU A 10 -8.35 7.08 -5.82
CA LEU A 10 -8.07 5.65 -5.84
C LEU A 10 -9.30 4.89 -6.35
N ALA A 11 -9.09 3.93 -7.25
CA ALA A 11 -10.13 3.01 -7.69
C ALA A 11 -10.25 1.85 -6.70
N THR A 12 -11.39 1.73 -6.03
CA THR A 12 -11.69 0.63 -5.10
C THR A 12 -12.88 -0.19 -5.61
N VAL A 13 -13.16 -1.33 -4.99
CA VAL A 13 -14.37 -2.13 -5.34
C VAL A 13 -15.69 -1.47 -4.97
N HIS A 14 -15.67 -0.44 -4.12
CA HIS A 14 -16.87 0.31 -3.71
C HIS A 14 -17.03 1.63 -4.47
N GLY A 15 -16.11 1.95 -5.39
CA GLY A 15 -16.14 3.17 -6.20
C GLY A 15 -14.81 3.94 -6.11
N GLU A 16 -14.88 5.25 -6.32
CA GLU A 16 -13.73 6.12 -6.19
C GLU A 16 -13.54 6.57 -4.74
N TRP A 17 -12.30 6.50 -4.25
CA TRP A 17 -11.90 7.03 -2.94
C TRP A 17 -11.02 8.26 -3.09
N SER A 18 -11.30 9.30 -2.30
CA SER A 18 -10.53 10.56 -2.33
C SER A 18 -9.43 10.56 -1.26
N THR A 19 -8.17 10.44 -1.71
CA THR A 19 -7.01 10.65 -0.83
C THR A 19 -6.74 12.15 -0.70
N PHE A 20 -7.16 12.73 0.43
CA PHE A 20 -6.85 14.11 0.78
C PHE A 20 -5.41 14.28 1.29
N MET A 21 -4.84 15.46 1.08
CA MET A 21 -3.48 15.83 1.56
C MET A 21 -2.37 14.81 1.23
N PRO A 22 -2.30 14.26 0.00
CA PRO A 22 -1.44 13.12 -0.33
C PRO A 22 0.06 13.41 -0.09
N GLU A 23 0.54 14.62 -0.37
CA GLU A 23 1.94 15.01 -0.14
C GLU A 23 2.32 14.94 1.34
N MET A 24 1.42 15.39 2.23
CA MET A 24 1.65 15.35 3.67
C MET A 24 1.69 13.91 4.17
N LYS A 25 0.76 13.06 3.71
CA LYS A 25 0.71 11.62 4.03
C LYS A 25 2.00 10.90 3.61
N LEU A 26 2.48 11.15 2.39
CA LEU A 26 3.71 10.58 1.87
C LEU A 26 4.94 11.04 2.66
N ARG A 27 5.04 12.34 2.99
CA ARG A 27 6.12 12.87 3.83
C ARG A 27 6.09 12.28 5.24
N LEU A 28 4.92 12.13 5.85
CA LEU A 28 4.78 11.51 7.16
C LEU A 28 5.23 10.05 7.15
N ARG A 29 4.78 9.25 6.17
CA ARG A 29 5.21 7.85 6.02
C ARG A 29 6.72 7.75 5.83
N SER A 30 7.31 8.62 5.01
CA SER A 30 8.76 8.63 4.76
C SER A 30 9.62 8.91 6.00
N ARG A 31 9.03 9.39 7.10
CA ARG A 31 9.72 9.62 8.38
C ARG A 31 9.67 8.40 9.31
N LEU A 32 8.86 7.39 9.00
CA LEU A 32 8.83 6.16 9.78
C LEU A 32 10.11 5.36 9.50
N PRO A 33 10.91 4.99 10.53
CA PRO A 33 12.22 4.36 10.30
C PRO A 33 12.15 3.11 9.44
N GLY A 34 11.18 2.23 9.70
CA GLY A 34 10.97 1.01 8.93
C GLY A 34 10.56 1.29 7.47
N ALA A 35 9.64 2.22 7.26
CA ALA A 35 9.16 2.57 5.93
C ALA A 35 10.27 3.21 5.08
N SER A 36 11.02 4.17 5.65
CA SER A 36 12.13 4.84 4.97
C SER A 36 13.26 3.86 4.60
N ALA A 37 13.68 3.01 5.54
CA ALA A 37 14.72 2.03 5.28
C ALA A 37 14.29 0.98 4.24
N PHE A 38 13.02 0.58 4.25
CA PHE A 38 12.46 -0.31 3.24
C PHE A 38 12.48 0.33 1.85
N ASP A 39 12.04 1.58 1.76
CA ASP A 39 11.99 2.38 0.55
C ASP A 39 13.38 2.54 -0.10
N GLU A 40 14.41 2.83 0.69
CA GLU A 40 15.82 2.85 0.23
C GLU A 40 16.30 1.47 -0.22
N SER A 41 15.91 0.42 0.50
CA SER A 41 16.28 -0.97 0.15
C SER A 41 15.66 -1.40 -1.18
N VAL A 42 14.39 -1.05 -1.42
CA VAL A 42 13.70 -1.30 -2.69
C VAL A 42 14.42 -0.60 -3.83
N LEU A 43 14.77 0.68 -3.68
CA LEU A 43 15.50 1.43 -4.70
C LEU A 43 16.85 0.77 -5.02
N GLY A 44 17.63 0.42 -3.99
CA GLY A 44 18.92 -0.24 -4.16
C GLY A 44 18.83 -1.60 -4.86
N LEU A 45 17.80 -2.39 -4.55
CA LEU A 45 17.58 -3.71 -5.16
C LEU A 45 17.09 -3.61 -6.60
N ARG A 46 16.19 -2.67 -6.91
CA ARG A 46 15.75 -2.40 -8.29
C ARG A 46 16.92 -1.95 -9.17
N LEU A 47 17.75 -1.01 -8.69
CA LEU A 47 18.96 -0.58 -9.39
C LEU A 47 19.96 -1.74 -9.62
N ALA A 48 20.06 -2.69 -8.69
CA ALA A 48 20.89 -3.88 -8.86
C ALA A 48 20.32 -4.84 -9.92
N ALA A 49 19.00 -5.02 -9.94
CA ALA A 49 18.29 -5.83 -10.94
C ALA A 49 18.44 -5.24 -12.35
N GLU A 50 18.28 -3.92 -12.50
CA GLU A 50 18.48 -3.19 -13.77
C GLU A 50 19.91 -3.35 -14.32
N LYS A 51 20.90 -3.47 -13.43
CA LYS A 51 22.30 -3.77 -13.80
C LYS A 51 22.57 -5.24 -14.13
N GLY A 52 21.52 -6.07 -14.20
CA GLY A 52 21.61 -7.48 -14.56
C GLY A 52 22.02 -8.40 -13.42
N THR A 53 21.89 -7.97 -12.16
CA THR A 53 22.12 -8.87 -11.02
C THR A 53 21.07 -9.98 -11.03
N PRO A 54 21.45 -11.28 -11.00
CA PRO A 54 20.47 -12.35 -11.02
C PRO A 54 19.51 -12.27 -9.82
N ILE A 55 18.22 -12.51 -10.06
CA ILE A 55 17.16 -12.49 -9.04
C ILE A 55 17.52 -13.39 -7.86
N ALA A 56 18.10 -14.56 -8.14
CA ALA A 56 18.52 -15.50 -7.11
C ALA A 56 19.48 -14.88 -6.08
N SER A 57 20.30 -13.91 -6.49
CA SER A 57 21.20 -13.15 -5.63
C SER A 57 20.49 -12.02 -4.87
N LEU A 58 19.35 -11.54 -5.37
CA LEU A 58 18.54 -10.48 -4.76
C LEU A 58 17.50 -11.00 -3.76
N LEU A 59 17.11 -12.29 -3.87
CA LEU A 59 16.07 -12.91 -3.02
C LEU A 59 16.35 -12.75 -1.52
N ALA A 60 17.55 -13.12 -1.06
CA ALA A 60 17.88 -13.05 0.36
C ALA A 60 17.89 -11.61 0.91
N PRO A 61 18.51 -10.62 0.24
CA PRO A 61 18.37 -9.21 0.60
C PRO A 61 16.92 -8.72 0.63
N ALA A 62 16.09 -9.09 -0.35
CA ALA A 62 14.68 -8.68 -0.38
C ALA A 62 13.85 -9.27 0.76
N MET A 63 14.11 -10.53 1.13
CA MET A 63 13.49 -11.14 2.32
C MET A 63 13.87 -10.39 3.59
N ALA A 64 15.14 -10.01 3.75
CA ALA A 64 15.59 -9.21 4.87
C ALA A 64 14.95 -7.81 4.87
N ALA A 65 14.87 -7.15 3.72
CA ALA A 65 14.22 -5.84 3.58
C ALA A 65 12.74 -5.91 3.97
N SER A 66 12.03 -6.99 3.63
CA SER A 66 10.60 -7.14 3.95
C SER A 66 10.27 -7.02 5.45
N TRP A 67 11.22 -7.34 6.34
CA TRP A 67 11.03 -7.17 7.79
C TRP A 67 11.02 -5.71 8.24
N LEU A 68 11.60 -4.79 7.46
CA LEU A 68 11.57 -3.34 7.75
C LEU A 68 10.15 -2.77 7.73
N VAL A 69 9.21 -3.45 7.05
CA VAL A 69 7.79 -3.12 7.00
C VAL A 69 6.94 -4.21 7.65
N ASN A 70 7.41 -4.77 8.77
CA ASN A 70 6.67 -5.74 9.60
C ASN A 70 6.18 -6.98 8.83
N SER A 71 7.01 -7.56 7.96
CA SER A 71 6.69 -8.89 7.41
C SER A 71 6.62 -9.92 8.53
N ALA A 72 5.53 -10.68 8.58
CA ALA A 72 5.28 -11.69 9.60
C ALA A 72 5.74 -13.09 9.15
N VAL A 73 6.42 -13.19 8.01
CA VAL A 73 6.89 -14.47 7.46
C VAL A 73 7.99 -15.05 8.35
N PRO A 74 7.81 -16.25 8.92
CA PRO A 74 8.82 -16.87 9.76
C PRO A 74 10.10 -17.21 8.99
N SER A 75 11.27 -17.08 9.64
CA SER A 75 12.57 -17.41 9.03
C SER A 75 12.64 -18.83 8.40
N PRO A 76 12.04 -19.88 8.99
CA PRO A 76 12.00 -21.20 8.33
C PRO A 76 11.27 -21.20 6.99
N VAL A 77 10.28 -20.33 6.78
CA VAL A 77 9.57 -20.19 5.50
C VAL A 77 10.48 -19.52 4.47
N PHE A 78 11.21 -18.46 4.85
CA PHE A 78 12.22 -17.86 3.98
C PHE A 78 13.32 -18.84 3.58
N GLN A 79 13.80 -19.68 4.50
CA GLN A 79 14.76 -20.73 4.17
C GLN A 79 14.20 -21.70 3.11
N LYS A 80 12.93 -22.09 3.22
CA LYS A 80 12.28 -22.94 2.21
C LYS A 80 12.10 -22.21 0.87
N TRP A 81 11.71 -20.94 0.89
CA TRP A 81 11.59 -20.10 -0.31
C TRP A 81 12.93 -19.92 -1.05
N LEU A 82 14.03 -19.91 -0.32
CA LEU A 82 15.39 -19.87 -0.86
C LEU A 82 15.91 -21.24 -1.32
N ALA A 83 15.18 -22.34 -1.17
CA ALA A 83 15.58 -23.66 -1.63
C ALA A 83 14.86 -24.05 -2.93
N PRO A 84 15.44 -24.93 -3.76
CA PRO A 84 14.66 -25.62 -4.78
C PRO A 84 13.51 -26.44 -4.16
N PRO A 85 12.33 -26.51 -4.79
CA PRO A 85 11.98 -25.92 -6.08
C PRO A 85 11.47 -24.47 -5.99
N MET A 86 11.29 -23.90 -4.80
CA MET A 86 10.66 -22.57 -4.63
C MET A 86 11.38 -21.43 -5.37
N ARG A 87 12.71 -21.54 -5.57
CA ARG A 87 13.45 -20.61 -6.42
C ARG A 87 12.90 -20.50 -7.84
N GLN A 88 12.38 -21.59 -8.40
CA GLN A 88 11.79 -21.59 -9.74
C GLN A 88 10.49 -20.77 -9.76
N SER A 89 9.67 -20.89 -8.71
CA SER A 89 8.46 -20.05 -8.56
C SER A 89 8.80 -18.56 -8.49
N TRP A 90 9.85 -18.20 -7.75
CA TRP A 90 10.34 -16.81 -7.72
C TRP A 90 10.81 -16.32 -9.09
N GLN A 91 11.54 -17.16 -9.82
CA GLN A 91 12.01 -16.84 -11.16
C GLN A 91 10.83 -16.61 -12.11
N THR A 92 9.84 -17.51 -12.13
CA THR A 92 8.62 -17.36 -12.93
C THR A 92 7.90 -16.06 -12.61
N VAL A 93 7.67 -15.75 -11.33
CA VAL A 93 6.99 -14.51 -10.94
C VAL A 93 7.76 -13.29 -11.43
N PHE A 94 9.06 -13.23 -11.17
CA PHE A 94 9.86 -12.07 -11.53
C PHE A 94 9.96 -11.89 -13.05
N GLU A 95 10.25 -12.94 -13.81
CA GLU A 95 10.40 -12.85 -15.26
C GLU A 95 9.12 -12.33 -15.94
N ARG A 96 7.95 -12.75 -15.44
CA ARG A 96 6.67 -12.24 -15.92
C ARG A 96 6.44 -10.80 -15.46
N LEU A 97 6.63 -10.49 -14.18
CA LEU A 97 6.42 -9.12 -13.68
C LEU A 97 7.43 -8.10 -14.25
N PHE A 98 8.60 -8.53 -14.71
CA PHE A 98 9.58 -7.67 -15.40
C PHE A 98 9.00 -7.04 -16.67
N ALA A 99 8.06 -7.71 -17.35
CA ALA A 99 7.39 -7.16 -18.52
C ALA A 99 6.36 -6.06 -18.18
N GLY A 100 6.01 -5.89 -16.89
CA GLY A 100 4.94 -5.01 -16.44
C GLY A 100 3.58 -5.70 -16.45
N TRP A 101 2.82 -5.52 -15.36
CA TRP A 101 1.56 -6.21 -15.12
C TRP A 101 0.51 -6.00 -16.23
N GLU A 102 0.43 -4.80 -16.78
CA GLU A 102 -0.51 -4.44 -17.86
C GLU A 102 -0.22 -5.16 -19.17
N SER A 103 1.04 -5.51 -19.41
CA SER A 103 1.44 -6.22 -20.64
C SER A 103 1.10 -7.71 -20.60
N LEU A 104 0.79 -8.25 -19.41
CA LEU A 104 0.54 -9.66 -19.23
C LEU A 104 -0.87 -10.04 -19.67
N ASP A 105 -0.95 -11.02 -20.58
CA ASP A 105 -2.20 -11.68 -20.91
C ASP A 105 -2.71 -12.55 -19.76
N LYS A 106 -3.93 -13.09 -19.92
CA LYS A 106 -4.56 -13.94 -18.91
C LYS A 106 -3.68 -15.16 -18.54
N ALA A 107 -3.04 -15.80 -19.51
CA ALA A 107 -2.25 -17.00 -19.25
C ALA A 107 -1.00 -16.68 -18.42
N ALA A 108 -0.30 -15.58 -18.73
CA ALA A 108 0.84 -15.12 -17.97
C ALA A 108 0.45 -14.67 -16.54
N ARG A 109 -0.71 -14.01 -16.38
CA ARG A 109 -1.26 -13.68 -15.06
C ARG A 109 -1.62 -14.92 -14.25
N ASP A 110 -2.18 -15.95 -14.90
CA ASP A 110 -2.50 -17.24 -14.27
C ASP A 110 -1.20 -17.97 -13.84
N GLU A 111 -0.13 -17.92 -14.64
CA GLU A 111 1.19 -18.46 -14.29
C GLU A 111 1.80 -17.76 -13.07
N VAL A 112 1.77 -16.43 -13.03
CA VAL A 112 2.22 -15.64 -11.87
C VAL A 112 1.44 -16.07 -10.63
N THR A 113 0.11 -16.10 -10.72
CA THR A 113 -0.76 -16.47 -9.60
C THR A 113 -0.50 -17.90 -9.12
N GLY A 114 -0.29 -18.86 -10.02
CA GLY A 114 0.06 -20.24 -9.67
C GLY A 114 1.43 -20.36 -8.97
N ALA A 115 2.42 -19.61 -9.43
CA ALA A 115 3.74 -19.56 -8.78
C ALA A 115 3.67 -18.91 -7.39
N LEU A 116 2.90 -17.84 -7.21
CA LEU A 116 2.65 -17.24 -5.91
C LEU A 116 1.90 -18.20 -4.97
N ALA A 117 0.90 -18.93 -5.47
CA ALA A 117 0.17 -19.91 -4.68
C ALA A 117 1.09 -21.00 -4.13
N THR A 118 2.06 -21.44 -4.93
CA THR A 118 3.10 -22.40 -4.54
C THR A 118 3.94 -21.86 -3.38
N LEU A 119 4.35 -20.58 -3.44
CA LEU A 119 5.12 -19.93 -2.38
C LEU A 119 4.31 -19.79 -1.09
N VAL A 120 3.05 -19.35 -1.17
CA VAL A 120 2.16 -19.23 0.00
C VAL A 120 1.91 -20.59 0.65
N ALA A 121 1.67 -21.64 -0.13
CA ALA A 121 1.46 -23.01 0.36
C ALA A 121 2.66 -23.56 1.17
N CYS A 122 3.85 -22.96 1.04
CA CYS A 122 5.03 -23.29 1.82
C CYS A 122 5.02 -22.74 3.28
N GLY A 123 3.95 -22.04 3.68
CA GLY A 123 3.74 -21.51 5.03
C GLY A 123 3.82 -19.98 5.14
N GLY A 124 3.71 -19.25 4.03
CA GLY A 124 3.69 -17.79 4.00
C GLY A 124 2.27 -17.21 3.95
N SER A 125 2.18 -15.92 3.64
CA SER A 125 0.94 -15.19 3.39
C SER A 125 1.11 -14.30 2.16
N LEU A 126 0.01 -13.85 1.56
CA LEU A 126 0.07 -12.89 0.46
C LEU A 126 0.73 -11.56 0.89
N GLY A 127 0.38 -11.05 2.06
CA GLY A 127 0.97 -9.82 2.60
C GLY A 127 2.48 -9.92 2.85
N GLY A 128 2.94 -11.06 3.36
CA GLY A 128 4.37 -11.34 3.53
C GLY A 128 5.11 -11.50 2.20
N LEU A 129 4.49 -12.19 1.25
CA LEU A 129 5.03 -12.43 -0.09
C LEU A 129 5.17 -11.13 -0.89
N THR A 130 4.16 -10.26 -0.85
CA THR A 130 4.15 -8.99 -1.58
C THR A 130 5.15 -7.98 -1.03
N LYS A 131 5.46 -8.02 0.28
CA LYS A 131 6.58 -7.24 0.85
C LYS A 131 7.93 -7.64 0.27
N VAL A 132 8.15 -8.94 0.01
CA VAL A 132 9.36 -9.42 -0.68
C VAL A 132 9.34 -9.02 -2.16
N LEU A 133 8.21 -9.19 -2.84
CA LEU A 133 8.07 -8.82 -4.26
C LEU A 133 8.26 -7.32 -4.50
N ALA A 134 7.73 -6.47 -3.63
CA ALA A 134 7.89 -5.01 -3.75
C ALA A 134 9.37 -4.59 -3.73
N ALA A 135 10.21 -5.32 -3.01
CA ALA A 135 11.66 -5.09 -2.94
C ALA A 135 12.44 -5.72 -4.12
N LEU A 136 11.87 -6.72 -4.80
CA LEU A 136 12.53 -7.39 -5.93
C LEU A 136 12.13 -6.82 -7.28
N SER A 137 10.83 -6.61 -7.46
CA SER A 137 10.23 -6.35 -8.76
C SER A 137 10.71 -5.00 -9.30
N PRO A 138 11.13 -4.93 -10.57
CA PRO A 138 11.46 -3.67 -11.22
C PRO A 138 10.23 -2.76 -11.28
N GLU A 139 9.07 -3.36 -11.53
CA GLU A 139 7.77 -2.70 -11.51
C GLU A 139 7.20 -2.67 -10.09
N PRO A 140 6.54 -1.57 -9.68
CA PRO A 140 5.92 -1.47 -8.37
C PRO A 140 4.88 -2.58 -8.14
N VAL A 141 5.17 -3.45 -7.16
CA VAL A 141 4.19 -4.38 -6.57
C VAL A 141 3.70 -3.76 -5.27
N PRO A 142 2.39 -3.54 -5.09
CA PRO A 142 1.86 -2.98 -3.86
C PRO A 142 2.01 -3.98 -2.72
N LEU A 143 2.15 -3.44 -1.50
CA LEU A 143 2.04 -4.23 -0.29
C LEU A 143 0.59 -4.62 -0.08
N MET A 144 0.34 -5.89 0.27
CA MET A 144 -1.00 -6.42 0.44
C MET A 144 -1.27 -6.94 1.86
N PRO A 145 -1.07 -6.14 2.93
CA PRO A 145 -1.59 -6.50 4.25
C PRO A 145 -3.12 -6.51 4.22
N ASP A 146 -3.76 -7.16 5.20
CA ASP A 146 -5.22 -7.28 5.25
C ASP A 146 -5.93 -5.93 5.24
N ALA A 147 -5.35 -4.89 5.85
CA ALA A 147 -5.93 -3.55 5.84
C ALA A 147 -6.07 -2.98 4.41
N ALA A 148 -5.03 -3.14 3.58
CA ALA A 148 -5.05 -2.72 2.18
C ALA A 148 -6.04 -3.56 1.36
N LEU A 149 -6.09 -4.88 1.60
CA LEU A 149 -7.00 -5.79 0.91
C LEU A 149 -8.47 -5.55 1.28
N ALA A 150 -8.76 -5.28 2.55
CA ALA A 150 -10.09 -4.88 3.00
C ALA A 150 -10.49 -3.54 2.36
N PHE A 151 -9.58 -2.57 2.38
CA PHE A 151 -9.83 -1.23 1.85
C PHE A 151 -10.06 -1.21 0.33
N MET A 152 -9.12 -1.75 -0.45
CA MET A 152 -9.18 -1.69 -1.92
C MET A 152 -10.18 -2.68 -2.51
N LEU A 153 -10.30 -3.88 -1.92
CA LEU A 153 -10.96 -5.03 -2.56
C LEU A 153 -12.11 -5.64 -1.76
N LEU A 154 -12.32 -5.25 -0.49
CA LEU A 154 -13.22 -5.97 0.43
C LEU A 154 -12.93 -7.49 0.48
N ALA A 155 -11.68 -7.88 0.20
CA ALA A 155 -11.30 -9.29 0.08
C ALA A 155 -11.20 -10.01 1.43
N VAL A 156 -11.07 -9.24 2.51
CA VAL A 156 -11.03 -9.70 3.90
C VAL A 156 -11.76 -8.69 4.80
N ALA A 157 -12.11 -9.11 6.01
CA ALA A 157 -12.64 -8.20 7.02
C ALA A 157 -11.58 -7.15 7.41
N VAL A 158 -12.03 -5.93 7.73
CA VAL A 158 -11.14 -4.88 8.25
C VAL A 158 -10.44 -5.40 9.51
N PRO A 159 -9.10 -5.50 9.52
CA PRO A 159 -8.41 -6.10 10.65
C PRO A 159 -8.40 -5.14 11.84
N LYS A 160 -8.38 -5.71 13.05
CA LYS A 160 -8.14 -4.95 14.28
C LYS A 160 -6.70 -4.46 14.34
N GLU A 161 -5.76 -5.36 14.05
CA GLU A 161 -4.33 -5.09 14.04
C GLU A 161 -3.87 -4.64 12.64
N PRO A 162 -3.08 -3.54 12.53
CA PRO A 162 -2.64 -3.02 11.23
C PRO A 162 -1.88 -4.00 10.35
N ASP A 163 -1.11 -4.91 10.96
CA ASP A 163 -0.23 -5.85 10.27
C ASP A 163 -0.82 -7.26 10.12
N ALA A 164 -2.14 -7.41 10.28
CA ALA A 164 -2.81 -8.69 10.08
C ALA A 164 -2.62 -9.23 8.65
N GLN A 165 -2.49 -10.56 8.54
CA GLN A 165 -2.23 -11.29 7.29
C GLN A 165 -3.04 -12.59 7.26
N THR A 166 -4.36 -12.45 7.17
CA THR A 166 -5.36 -13.52 7.24
C THR A 166 -5.98 -13.84 5.89
N ALA A 167 -5.71 -13.04 4.84
CA ALA A 167 -6.20 -13.30 3.50
C ALA A 167 -5.92 -14.75 3.02
N PRO A 168 -6.96 -15.49 2.56
CA PRO A 168 -6.78 -16.87 2.15
C PRO A 168 -6.10 -16.94 0.78
N GLY A 169 -4.90 -17.50 0.75
CA GLY A 169 -4.17 -17.78 -0.49
C GLY A 169 -3.78 -16.50 -1.24
N VAL A 170 -3.84 -16.55 -2.57
CA VAL A 170 -3.32 -15.49 -3.48
C VAL A 170 -4.39 -14.87 -4.38
N GLY A 171 -5.66 -15.25 -4.22
CA GLY A 171 -6.76 -14.75 -5.05
C GLY A 171 -6.84 -13.22 -5.15
N PRO A 172 -6.56 -12.45 -4.08
CA PRO A 172 -6.58 -10.99 -4.13
C PRO A 172 -5.42 -10.35 -4.93
N PHE A 173 -4.38 -11.09 -5.31
CA PHE A 173 -3.18 -10.51 -5.94
C PHE A 173 -3.50 -9.79 -7.26
N ALA A 174 -4.11 -10.49 -8.22
CA ALA A 174 -4.39 -9.93 -9.54
C ALA A 174 -5.38 -8.74 -9.48
N PRO A 175 -6.53 -8.84 -8.77
CA PRO A 175 -7.41 -7.68 -8.61
C PRO A 175 -6.73 -6.48 -7.95
N MET A 176 -5.83 -6.70 -6.98
CA MET A 176 -5.11 -5.60 -6.33
C MET A 176 -4.16 -4.92 -7.31
N MET A 177 -3.42 -5.69 -8.11
CA MET A 177 -2.54 -5.15 -9.16
C MET A 177 -3.35 -4.31 -10.16
N ASP A 178 -4.51 -4.81 -10.62
CA ASP A 178 -5.40 -4.08 -11.53
C ASP A 178 -5.89 -2.75 -10.92
N ARG A 179 -6.27 -2.74 -9.63
CA ARG A 179 -6.70 -1.51 -8.95
C ARG A 179 -5.60 -0.49 -8.75
N ILE A 180 -4.36 -0.92 -8.51
CA ILE A 180 -3.22 0.00 -8.39
C ILE A 180 -2.88 0.63 -9.73
N VAL A 181 -2.94 -0.15 -10.82
CA VAL A 181 -2.83 0.37 -12.19
C VAL A 181 -3.89 1.44 -12.44
N GLU A 182 -5.17 1.08 -12.27
CA GLU A 182 -6.30 1.98 -12.51
C GLU A 182 -6.20 3.26 -11.66
N SER A 183 -5.87 3.14 -10.37
CA SER A 183 -5.66 4.29 -9.47
C SER A 183 -4.51 5.20 -9.94
N SER A 184 -3.44 4.61 -10.46
CA SER A 184 -2.30 5.38 -10.97
C SER A 184 -2.64 6.15 -12.25
N GLU A 185 -3.51 5.58 -13.10
CA GLU A 185 -3.98 6.22 -14.34
C GLU A 185 -4.98 7.35 -14.05
N LEU A 186 -5.96 7.10 -13.17
CA LEU A 186 -6.98 8.09 -12.78
C LEU A 186 -6.37 9.39 -12.22
N SER A 187 -5.21 9.27 -11.57
CA SER A 187 -4.53 10.40 -10.92
C SER A 187 -3.15 10.72 -11.51
N ALA A 188 -2.86 10.27 -12.74
CA ALA A 188 -1.50 10.30 -13.30
C ALA A 188 -0.84 11.68 -13.24
N ALA A 189 -1.52 12.73 -13.72
CA ALA A 189 -0.98 14.09 -13.72
C ALA A 189 -0.70 14.61 -12.30
N ARG A 190 -1.58 14.28 -11.34
CA ARG A 190 -1.42 14.71 -9.94
C ARG A 190 -0.29 13.94 -9.26
N LEU A 191 -0.21 12.63 -9.46
CA LEU A 191 0.86 11.79 -8.93
C LEU A 191 2.23 12.23 -9.46
N GLU A 192 2.33 12.62 -10.73
CA GLU A 192 3.57 13.14 -11.31
C GLU A 192 3.97 14.49 -10.67
N SER A 193 3.01 15.40 -10.48
CA SER A 193 3.26 16.65 -9.76
C SER A 193 3.75 16.42 -8.33
N ILE A 194 3.16 15.45 -7.62
CA ILE A 194 3.57 15.05 -6.27
C ILE A 194 4.98 14.46 -6.29
N ARG A 195 5.27 13.55 -7.22
CA ARG A 195 6.59 12.93 -7.40
C ARG A 195 7.67 13.99 -7.56
N ALA A 196 7.44 14.97 -8.44
CA ALA A 196 8.34 16.09 -8.67
C ALA A 196 8.53 16.96 -7.41
N SER A 197 7.45 17.28 -6.68
CA SER A 197 7.48 18.04 -5.40
C SER A 197 8.27 17.32 -4.31
N LEU A 198 8.19 15.99 -4.25
CA LEU A 198 8.90 15.17 -3.27
C LEU A 198 10.36 14.90 -3.64
N GLY A 199 10.73 15.04 -4.92
CA GLY A 199 12.08 14.71 -5.40
C GLY A 199 12.44 13.24 -5.24
N THR A 200 11.45 12.36 -5.31
CA THR A 200 11.61 10.91 -5.10
C THR A 200 11.84 10.17 -6.42
N ALA A 201 12.54 9.03 -6.34
CA ALA A 201 12.70 8.08 -7.44
C ALA A 201 11.50 7.13 -7.59
N PHE A 202 10.44 7.30 -6.78
CA PHE A 202 9.25 6.45 -6.85
C PHE A 202 8.39 6.70 -8.08
N GLU A 203 7.93 5.62 -8.68
CA GLU A 203 6.95 5.65 -9.75
C GLU A 203 5.54 5.97 -9.21
N PRO A 204 4.61 6.44 -10.05
CA PRO A 204 3.23 6.74 -9.63
C PRO A 204 2.55 5.62 -8.84
N ARG A 205 2.78 4.35 -9.22
CA ARG A 205 2.22 3.18 -8.52
C ARG A 205 2.82 2.95 -7.14
N ASP A 206 4.11 3.26 -6.94
CA ASP A 206 4.69 3.25 -5.59
C ASP A 206 3.96 4.31 -4.74
N LEU A 207 3.75 5.52 -5.25
CA LEU A 207 3.02 6.56 -4.50
C LEU A 207 1.60 6.12 -4.14
N VAL A 208 0.87 5.50 -5.06
CA VAL A 208 -0.46 4.93 -4.81
C VAL A 208 -0.41 3.89 -3.68
N ASP A 209 0.52 2.93 -3.73
CA ASP A 209 0.68 1.92 -2.66
C ASP A 209 0.90 2.56 -1.28
N ARG A 210 1.72 3.62 -1.21
CA ARG A 210 1.99 4.32 0.05
C ARG A 210 0.77 5.09 0.57
N LEU A 211 -0.04 5.63 -0.33
CA LEU A 211 -1.32 6.27 0.02
C LEU A 211 -2.36 5.24 0.47
N VAL A 212 -2.44 4.08 -0.19
CA VAL A 212 -3.29 2.96 0.23
C VAL A 212 -2.94 2.50 1.64
N TRP A 213 -1.65 2.34 1.95
CA TRP A 213 -1.23 2.04 3.33
C TRP A 213 -1.70 3.12 4.32
N PHE A 214 -1.53 4.40 3.97
CA PHE A 214 -1.88 5.50 4.86
C PHE A 214 -3.39 5.52 5.15
N ASP A 215 -4.21 5.46 4.11
CA ASP A 215 -5.67 5.62 4.22
C ASP A 215 -6.36 4.36 4.75
N SER A 216 -5.79 3.17 4.53
CA SER A 216 -6.34 1.93 5.08
C SER A 216 -6.11 1.80 6.59
N VAL A 217 -4.93 2.15 7.09
CA VAL A 217 -4.61 2.00 8.52
C VAL A 217 -3.51 2.93 9.03
N GLY A 218 -2.60 3.37 8.17
CA GLY A 218 -1.39 4.11 8.54
C GLY A 218 -1.66 5.39 9.32
N PHE A 219 -2.78 6.07 9.03
CA PHE A 219 -3.21 7.29 9.71
C PHE A 219 -3.32 7.15 11.23
N ARG A 220 -3.59 5.94 11.75
CA ARG A 220 -3.70 5.65 13.18
C ARG A 220 -2.38 5.84 13.93
N HIS A 221 -1.25 5.84 13.24
CA HIS A 221 0.08 6.06 13.84
C HIS A 221 0.41 7.54 14.05
N PHE A 222 -0.35 8.47 13.48
CA PHE A 222 -0.01 9.90 13.45
C PHE A 222 -0.97 10.72 14.31
N LYS A 223 -0.82 10.63 15.64
CA LYS A 223 -1.53 11.45 16.62
C LYS A 223 -0.53 12.13 17.55
N ASN A 224 -0.65 13.45 17.72
CA ASN A 224 0.19 14.23 18.62
C ASN A 224 -0.59 15.42 19.19
N GLU A 225 0.09 16.30 19.93
CA GLU A 225 -0.51 17.51 20.53
C GLU A 225 -1.03 18.53 19.51
N GLN A 226 -0.56 18.44 18.25
CA GLN A 226 -0.95 19.36 17.18
C GLN A 226 -2.22 18.89 16.44
N GLY A 227 -2.57 17.61 16.54
CA GLY A 227 -3.71 17.04 15.81
C GLY A 227 -3.63 15.53 15.63
N ALA A 228 -4.62 15.01 14.91
CA ALA A 228 -4.67 13.62 14.49
C ALA A 228 -5.33 13.48 13.11
N TRP A 229 -5.21 12.28 12.55
CA TRP A 229 -5.87 11.94 11.29
C TRP A 229 -7.14 11.12 11.54
N TYR A 230 -8.19 11.44 10.80
CA TYR A 230 -9.52 10.90 10.98
C TYR A 230 -10.09 10.40 9.67
N TRP A 231 -10.71 9.22 9.70
CA TRP A 231 -11.59 8.77 8.64
C TRP A 231 -12.91 9.52 8.74
N VAL A 232 -13.28 10.21 7.68
CA VAL A 232 -14.46 11.07 7.58
C VAL A 232 -15.28 10.71 6.35
N ARG A 233 -16.60 10.85 6.46
CA ARG A 233 -17.56 10.65 5.36
C ARG A 233 -18.55 11.81 5.30
N SER A 234 -18.92 12.17 4.08
CA SER A 234 -20.02 13.07 3.73
C SER A 234 -20.90 12.39 2.66
N PRO A 235 -22.03 12.98 2.24
CA PRO A 235 -22.87 12.41 1.19
C PRO A 235 -22.16 12.16 -0.15
N SER A 236 -21.13 12.96 -0.48
CA SER A 236 -20.46 12.93 -1.79
C SER A 236 -18.99 12.50 -1.73
N HIS A 237 -18.40 12.39 -0.54
CA HIS A 237 -16.98 12.13 -0.36
C HIS A 237 -16.69 11.28 0.88
N GLU A 238 -15.65 10.47 0.78
CA GLU A 238 -15.10 9.70 1.88
C GLU A 238 -13.57 9.73 1.80
N GLY A 239 -12.91 9.86 2.95
CA GLY A 239 -11.45 9.99 2.98
C GLY A 239 -10.85 10.08 4.38
N VAL A 240 -9.52 10.17 4.45
CA VAL A 240 -8.78 10.46 5.68
C VAL A 240 -8.21 11.87 5.65
N VAL A 241 -8.54 12.68 6.66
CA VAL A 241 -8.11 14.09 6.77
C VAL A 241 -7.40 14.37 8.10
N PHE A 242 -6.55 15.39 8.11
CA PHE A 242 -5.95 15.89 9.34
C PHE A 242 -6.88 16.90 10.01
N VAL A 243 -7.05 16.77 11.32
CA VAL A 243 -7.77 17.74 12.15
C VAL A 243 -6.82 18.22 13.23
N ALA A 244 -6.66 19.55 13.29
CA ALA A 244 -5.80 20.20 14.26
C ALA A 244 -6.45 20.23 15.65
N GLY A 245 -5.62 20.20 16.68
CA GLY A 245 -6.06 20.27 18.09
C GLY A 245 -6.08 18.93 18.81
N ALA A 246 -6.44 18.96 20.10
CA ALA A 246 -6.51 17.75 20.90
C ALA A 246 -7.61 16.83 20.36
N ALA A 247 -7.29 15.54 20.19
CA ALA A 247 -8.29 14.57 19.80
C ALA A 247 -9.43 14.48 20.84
N PRO A 248 -10.69 14.30 20.41
CA PRO A 248 -11.81 14.07 21.32
C PRO A 248 -11.51 12.93 22.30
N ALA A 249 -11.93 13.09 23.57
CA ALA A 249 -11.60 12.17 24.65
C ALA A 249 -12.16 10.75 24.43
N ASP A 250 -13.27 10.64 23.70
CA ASP A 250 -14.00 9.39 23.42
C ASP A 250 -13.73 8.84 22.00
N TYR A 251 -12.89 9.52 21.20
CA TYR A 251 -12.63 9.09 19.83
C TYR A 251 -11.94 7.71 19.80
N GLN A 252 -12.60 6.75 19.16
CA GLN A 252 -12.05 5.43 18.89
C GLN A 252 -11.28 5.44 17.56
N PRO A 253 -9.97 5.13 17.56
CA PRO A 253 -9.18 5.05 16.33
C PRO A 253 -9.83 4.11 15.30
N GLY A 254 -10.00 4.62 14.07
CA GLY A 254 -10.61 3.85 12.99
C GLY A 254 -12.14 3.95 12.90
N ARG A 255 -12.79 4.70 13.79
CA ARG A 255 -14.21 5.09 13.62
C ARG A 255 -14.31 6.16 12.53
N CYS A 256 -15.21 5.93 11.57
CA CYS A 256 -15.61 6.92 10.58
C CYS A 256 -16.48 8.00 11.26
N VAL A 257 -16.18 9.27 10.98
CA VAL A 257 -16.93 10.43 11.47
C VAL A 257 -17.76 11.00 10.33
N GLU A 258 -19.07 11.09 10.53
CA GLU A 258 -19.97 11.69 9.54
C GLU A 258 -19.87 13.22 9.64
N VAL A 259 -19.60 13.87 8.51
CA VAL A 259 -19.46 15.32 8.39
C VAL A 259 -20.64 15.80 7.54
N PRO A 260 -21.47 16.75 8.03
CA PRO A 260 -22.59 17.25 7.24
C PRO A 260 -22.10 17.95 5.95
N GLY A 261 -22.96 18.12 4.93
CA GLY A 261 -22.77 18.94 3.71
C GLY A 261 -21.60 18.58 2.76
N GLU A 262 -21.36 19.41 1.73
CA GLU A 262 -20.50 19.06 0.57
C GLU A 262 -19.17 19.83 0.46
N ASP A 263 -19.02 21.00 1.11
CA ASP A 263 -17.83 21.87 1.02
C ASP A 263 -17.01 21.90 2.33
N ASP A 264 -15.70 22.18 2.21
CA ASP A 264 -14.67 22.34 3.26
C ASP A 264 -14.49 21.20 4.27
N PHE A 265 -13.99 20.07 3.78
CA PHE A 265 -13.87 18.81 4.53
C PHE A 265 -13.03 18.91 5.80
N SER A 266 -11.92 19.65 5.79
CA SER A 266 -11.00 19.70 6.93
C SER A 266 -11.53 20.59 8.06
N GLU A 267 -12.07 21.77 7.73
CA GLU A 267 -12.67 22.66 8.74
C GLU A 267 -13.91 22.02 9.37
N ARG A 268 -14.72 21.32 8.56
CA ARG A 268 -15.94 20.68 9.06
C ARG A 268 -15.70 19.37 9.76
N ALA A 269 -14.66 18.62 9.39
CA ALA A 269 -14.21 17.49 10.19
C ALA A 269 -13.83 17.94 11.61
N ALA A 270 -13.21 19.12 11.77
CA ALA A 270 -12.93 19.69 13.09
C ALA A 270 -14.22 19.96 13.87
N SER A 271 -15.19 20.65 13.27
CA SER A 271 -16.49 20.92 13.92
C SER A 271 -17.28 19.64 14.25
N ALA A 272 -17.32 18.66 13.34
CA ALA A 272 -18.02 17.39 13.55
C ALA A 272 -17.37 16.54 14.64
N LEU A 273 -16.04 16.63 14.80
CA LEU A 273 -15.32 15.96 15.89
C LEU A 273 -15.59 16.62 17.24
N GLU A 274 -15.68 17.95 17.31
CA GLU A 274 -16.07 18.66 18.53
C GLU A 274 -17.48 18.26 18.98
N GLU A 275 -18.44 18.19 18.05
CA GLU A 275 -19.83 17.78 18.33
C GLU A 275 -19.98 16.30 18.73
N ALA A 276 -19.04 15.45 18.31
CA ALA A 276 -19.05 14.02 18.63
C ALA A 276 -18.43 13.67 20.00
N SER A 277 -17.68 14.61 20.61
CA SER A 277 -17.09 14.51 21.96
C SER A 277 -18.07 14.72 23.10
#